data_AF-A0A328IJ04-F1
#
_entry.id   AF-A0A328IJ04-F1
#
_cell.length_a   1.000
_cell.length_b   1.000
_cell.length_c   1.000
_cell.angle_alpha   90.00
_cell.angle_beta   90.00
_cell.angle_gamma   90.00
#
_symmetry.space_group_name_H-M   'P 1'
#
loop_
_entity.id
_entity.type
_entity.pdbx_description
1 polymer ?
#
loop_
_entity_poly.entity_id
_entity_poly.type
_entity_poly.pdbx_seq_one_letter_code
_entity_poly.pdbx_strand_id
1 'polypeptide(L)'
;IRVSGYDLVFEGGRDVVDFPEKINGSWVISSGKHAELISKTNLNIYRGEVIGINFAHVFMSQNLPQDEAVVEVVESYVSQLDDRLGTVIGRTEVDLDGERGTVRLKESNMANAIADSLREMTGTDFAIQNGGGVRASVPAGDITIKDVYTVLPFDNLVVAVKATGKQIWDVLEHGISAYPAAAGQFLQVSGLEYTFDASKPPYERLISVTSNGVPLDLEKTYTLTANDFLTGGGDKFTMFLEMEKTIVTKSFLRDAFAEYVERHGTIAPVNEGRIVIINPAN
;
A
#
# COMPACT_ATOMS: atom_id res chain seq x y z
N ILE A 1 -12.45 -20.09 -9.11
CA ILE A 1 -13.75 -20.67 -8.64
C ILE A 1 -14.81 -20.19 -9.63
N ARG A 2 -15.52 -21.08 -10.32
CA ARG A 2 -16.66 -20.70 -11.17
C ARG A 2 -17.84 -20.44 -10.24
N VAL A 3 -18.34 -19.20 -10.21
CA VAL A 3 -19.61 -18.92 -9.54
C VAL A 3 -20.71 -19.19 -10.57
N SER A 4 -21.57 -20.17 -10.30
CA SER A 4 -22.68 -20.50 -11.21
C SER A 4 -23.65 -19.32 -11.33
N GLY A 5 -24.17 -19.07 -12.53
CA GLY A 5 -25.16 -18.03 -12.80
C GLY A 5 -24.62 -16.67 -13.22
N TYR A 6 -23.30 -16.51 -13.39
CA TYR A 6 -22.69 -15.25 -13.84
C TYR A 6 -22.05 -15.39 -15.23
N ASP A 7 -22.53 -14.61 -16.20
CA ASP A 7 -21.97 -14.57 -17.56
C ASP A 7 -20.87 -13.50 -17.74
N LEU A 8 -20.85 -12.50 -16.84
CA LEU A 8 -19.94 -11.35 -16.88
C LEU A 8 -19.49 -10.97 -15.47
N VAL A 9 -18.20 -10.66 -15.31
CA VAL A 9 -17.57 -10.21 -14.07
C VAL A 9 -16.74 -8.96 -14.37
N PHE A 10 -17.04 -7.86 -13.67
CA PHE A 10 -16.16 -6.70 -13.61
C PHE A 10 -15.26 -6.87 -12.39
N GLU A 11 -13.96 -6.93 -12.62
CA GLU A 11 -12.99 -7.09 -11.55
C GLU A 11 -12.23 -5.78 -11.25
N GLY A 12 -11.65 -5.75 -10.05
CA GLY A 12 -10.80 -4.66 -9.57
C GLY A 12 -9.74 -5.20 -8.61
N GLY A 13 -8.86 -4.32 -8.13
CA GLY A 13 -7.81 -4.67 -7.15
C GLY A 13 -6.52 -5.23 -7.75
N ARG A 14 -6.53 -5.62 -9.04
CA ARG A 14 -5.30 -5.94 -9.80
C ARG A 14 -4.63 -4.71 -10.41
N ASP A 15 -5.35 -3.60 -10.54
CA ASP A 15 -4.87 -2.34 -11.14
C ASP A 15 -4.31 -2.51 -12.56
N VAL A 16 -4.94 -3.37 -13.37
CA VAL A 16 -4.51 -3.68 -14.76
C VAL A 16 -5.61 -3.37 -15.77
N VAL A 17 -5.20 -2.92 -16.95
CA VAL A 17 -6.03 -2.82 -18.15
C VAL A 17 -5.80 -4.08 -18.98
N ASP A 18 -6.81 -4.95 -19.06
CA ASP A 18 -6.75 -6.19 -19.83
C ASP A 18 -7.88 -6.24 -20.87
N PHE A 19 -7.64 -6.95 -21.96
CA PHE A 19 -8.71 -7.32 -22.88
C PHE A 19 -9.70 -8.29 -22.19
N PRO A 20 -11.02 -8.21 -22.46
CA PRO A 20 -11.96 -9.14 -21.87
C PRO A 20 -11.59 -10.60 -22.15
N GLU A 21 -11.44 -11.38 -21.09
CA GLU A 21 -11.05 -12.78 -21.16
C GLU A 21 -12.20 -13.68 -20.71
N LYS A 22 -12.39 -14.84 -21.35
CA LYS A 22 -13.38 -15.82 -20.91
C LYS A 22 -12.75 -16.84 -19.95
N ILE A 23 -12.97 -16.66 -18.66
CA ILE A 23 -12.43 -17.52 -17.60
C ILE A 23 -13.55 -18.37 -17.01
N ASN A 24 -13.43 -19.70 -17.09
CA ASN A 24 -14.40 -20.65 -16.55
C ASN A 24 -15.87 -20.43 -17.01
N GLY A 25 -16.05 -19.89 -18.21
CA GLY A 25 -17.37 -19.65 -18.83
C GLY A 25 -17.90 -18.22 -18.67
N SER A 26 -17.32 -17.40 -17.80
CA SER A 26 -17.70 -16.01 -17.60
C SER A 26 -16.69 -15.08 -18.29
N TRP A 27 -17.16 -13.98 -18.86
CA TRP A 27 -16.28 -12.91 -19.33
C TRP A 27 -15.78 -12.09 -18.15
N VAL A 28 -14.49 -11.82 -18.09
CA VAL A 28 -13.83 -11.03 -17.04
C VAL A 28 -13.31 -9.74 -17.65
N ILE A 29 -13.62 -8.60 -17.04
CA ILE A 29 -13.24 -7.26 -17.52
C ILE A 29 -12.45 -6.53 -16.44
N SER A 30 -11.29 -6.01 -16.82
CA SER A 30 -10.37 -5.26 -15.96
C SER A 30 -10.15 -3.86 -16.52
N SER A 31 -10.51 -2.83 -15.75
CA SER A 31 -10.55 -1.43 -16.24
C SER A 31 -9.43 -0.53 -15.69
N GLY A 32 -8.30 -1.11 -15.27
CA GLY A 32 -7.17 -0.35 -14.78
C GLY A 32 -7.41 0.31 -13.42
N LYS A 33 -6.81 1.49 -13.23
CA LYS A 33 -6.86 2.27 -11.98
C LYS A 33 -7.11 3.77 -12.26
N HIS A 34 -7.42 4.53 -11.21
CA HIS A 34 -7.51 6.00 -11.24
C HIS A 34 -8.42 6.60 -12.32
N ALA A 35 -9.43 5.86 -12.76
CA ALA A 35 -10.29 6.23 -13.87
C ALA A 35 -9.52 6.57 -15.17
N GLU A 36 -8.33 5.98 -15.39
CA GLU A 36 -7.57 6.16 -16.63
C GLU A 36 -8.30 5.59 -17.86
N LEU A 37 -9.30 4.74 -17.62
CA LEU A 37 -10.05 4.02 -18.63
C LEU A 37 -11.52 3.87 -18.23
N ILE A 38 -12.41 4.05 -19.21
CA ILE A 38 -13.79 3.57 -19.15
C ILE A 38 -13.95 2.37 -20.09
N SER A 39 -14.34 1.23 -19.52
CA SER A 39 -14.67 0.02 -20.28
C SER A 39 -16.13 0.04 -20.71
N LYS A 40 -16.39 0.07 -22.02
CA LYS A 40 -17.72 -0.06 -22.60
C LYS A 40 -17.91 -1.48 -23.13
N THR A 41 -18.88 -2.21 -22.57
CA THR A 41 -19.18 -3.59 -22.98
C THR A 41 -20.64 -3.73 -23.39
N ASN A 42 -20.87 -4.20 -24.61
CA ASN A 42 -22.17 -4.58 -25.12
C ASN A 42 -22.32 -6.11 -25.05
N LEU A 43 -23.40 -6.58 -24.42
CA LEU A 43 -23.73 -8.00 -24.34
C LEU A 43 -24.61 -8.41 -25.53
N ASN A 44 -24.23 -9.48 -26.21
CA ASN A 44 -25.05 -10.10 -27.25
C ASN A 44 -25.83 -11.25 -26.62
N ILE A 45 -27.16 -11.13 -26.56
CA ILE A 45 -28.03 -12.11 -25.90
C ILE A 45 -28.95 -12.76 -26.93
N TYR A 46 -29.05 -14.09 -26.91
CA TYR A 46 -30.00 -14.84 -27.72
C TYR A 46 -30.70 -15.89 -26.87
N ARG A 47 -32.04 -15.90 -26.89
CA ARG A 47 -32.88 -16.84 -26.11
C ARG A 47 -32.54 -16.89 -24.61
N GLY A 48 -32.17 -15.74 -24.03
CA GLY A 48 -31.83 -15.62 -22.62
C GLY A 48 -30.38 -16.02 -22.28
N GLU A 49 -29.56 -16.38 -23.26
CA GLU A 49 -28.16 -16.73 -23.07
C GLU A 49 -27.23 -15.67 -23.67
N VAL A 50 -26.13 -15.35 -22.97
CA VAL A 50 -25.07 -14.49 -23.50
C VAL A 50 -24.25 -15.27 -24.52
N ILE A 51 -24.38 -14.91 -25.78
CA ILE A 51 -23.68 -15.57 -26.90
C ILE A 51 -22.35 -14.88 -27.25
N GLY A 52 -22.10 -13.68 -26.74
CA GLY A 52 -20.84 -12.97 -26.93
C GLY A 52 -20.87 -11.55 -26.38
N ILE A 53 -19.73 -10.86 -26.50
CA ILE A 53 -19.58 -9.47 -26.13
C ILE A 53 -18.89 -8.67 -27.24
N ASN A 54 -19.19 -7.39 -27.33
CA ASN A 54 -18.38 -6.40 -28.02
C ASN A 54 -17.89 -5.39 -26.99
N PHE A 55 -16.62 -5.01 -27.01
CA PHE A 55 -16.08 -4.08 -26.03
C PHE A 55 -15.27 -2.96 -26.69
N ALA A 56 -15.14 -1.85 -25.97
CA ALA A 56 -14.25 -0.75 -26.30
C ALA A 56 -13.62 -0.20 -25.02
N HIS A 57 -12.33 0.11 -25.12
CA HIS A 57 -11.59 0.83 -24.10
C HIS A 57 -11.55 2.32 -24.46
N VAL A 58 -12.16 3.16 -23.63
CA VAL A 58 -12.13 4.61 -23.80
C VAL A 58 -11.15 5.19 -22.78
N PHE A 59 -9.91 5.39 -23.19
CA PHE A 59 -8.89 5.98 -22.33
C PHE A 59 -9.20 7.44 -22.05
N MET A 60 -9.20 7.81 -20.76
CA MET A 60 -9.38 9.19 -20.36
C MET A 60 -8.15 9.99 -20.77
N SER A 61 -8.37 11.06 -21.53
CA SER A 61 -7.31 11.94 -22.00
C SER A 61 -7.81 13.38 -22.04
N GLN A 62 -6.88 14.33 -22.09
CA GLN A 62 -7.19 15.76 -22.17
C GLN A 62 -7.96 16.16 -23.44
N ASN A 63 -8.04 15.27 -24.43
CA ASN A 63 -8.77 15.52 -25.69
C ASN A 63 -10.27 15.22 -25.59
N LEU A 64 -10.74 14.62 -24.50
CA LEU A 64 -12.17 14.41 -24.28
C LEU A 64 -12.80 15.67 -23.67
N PRO A 65 -13.95 16.14 -24.18
CA PRO A 65 -14.63 17.28 -23.60
C PRO A 65 -15.06 16.95 -22.17
N GLN A 66 -14.85 17.90 -21.26
CA GLN A 66 -15.35 17.81 -19.90
C GLN A 66 -16.79 18.33 -19.85
N ASP A 67 -17.60 17.79 -18.95
CA ASP A 67 -18.96 18.28 -18.72
C ASP A 67 -18.87 19.49 -17.77
N GLU A 68 -19.26 20.67 -18.27
CA GLU A 68 -19.13 21.94 -17.53
C GLU A 68 -19.85 21.92 -16.17
N ALA A 69 -20.99 21.23 -16.05
CA ALA A 69 -21.70 21.14 -14.78
C ALA A 69 -20.94 20.26 -13.77
N VAL A 70 -20.24 19.22 -14.24
CA VAL A 70 -19.37 18.40 -13.40
C VAL A 70 -18.11 19.19 -13.01
N VAL A 71 -17.53 19.94 -13.94
CA VAL A 71 -16.36 20.81 -13.67
C VAL A 71 -16.71 21.81 -12.57
N GLU A 72 -17.84 22.51 -12.67
CA GLU A 72 -18.27 23.49 -11.66
C GLU A 72 -18.41 22.86 -10.27
N VAL A 73 -18.97 21.65 -10.18
CA VAL A 73 -19.06 20.91 -8.91
C VAL A 73 -17.68 20.57 -8.37
N VAL A 74 -16.78 20.03 -9.21
CA VAL A 74 -15.41 19.68 -8.80
C VAL A 74 -14.64 20.91 -8.33
N GLU A 75 -14.66 22.00 -9.09
CA GLU A 75 -13.98 23.26 -8.76
C GLU A 75 -14.50 23.87 -7.45
N SER A 76 -15.80 23.75 -7.15
CA SER A 76 -16.36 24.22 -5.88
C SER A 76 -15.78 23.49 -4.67
N TYR A 77 -15.49 22.19 -4.79
CA TYR A 77 -14.85 21.42 -3.71
C TYR A 77 -13.34 21.66 -3.66
N VAL A 78 -12.70 21.73 -4.81
CA VAL A 78 -11.26 22.00 -4.93
C VAL A 78 -10.93 23.36 -4.31
N SER A 79 -11.65 24.42 -4.65
CA SER A 79 -11.43 25.77 -4.09
C SER A 79 -11.60 25.85 -2.57
N GLN A 80 -12.48 25.04 -1.97
CA GLN A 80 -12.64 24.97 -0.51
C GLN A 80 -11.47 24.24 0.19
N LEU A 81 -10.74 23.41 -0.56
CA LEU A 81 -9.68 22.56 -0.03
C LEU A 81 -8.28 23.06 -0.42
N ASP A 82 -8.15 23.84 -1.49
CA ASP A 82 -6.88 24.24 -2.10
C ASP A 82 -5.95 25.00 -1.16
N ASP A 83 -6.46 25.96 -0.39
CA ASP A 83 -5.63 26.73 0.54
C ASP A 83 -4.97 25.82 1.59
N ARG A 84 -5.69 24.82 2.08
CA ARG A 84 -5.18 23.88 3.08
C ARG A 84 -4.35 22.77 2.44
N LEU A 85 -4.85 22.13 1.39
CA LEU A 85 -4.16 21.01 0.74
C LEU A 85 -2.88 21.46 0.02
N GLY A 86 -2.84 22.68 -0.52
CA GLY A 86 -1.67 23.25 -1.16
C GLY A 86 -0.60 23.77 -0.20
N THR A 87 -0.83 23.71 1.12
CA THR A 87 0.17 24.12 2.11
C THR A 87 1.40 23.22 2.03
N VAL A 88 2.56 23.82 1.78
CA VAL A 88 3.87 23.15 1.81
C VAL A 88 4.27 22.90 3.26
N ILE A 89 4.55 21.65 3.59
CA ILE A 89 4.93 21.20 4.93
C ILE A 89 6.41 20.83 5.04
N GLY A 90 7.11 20.72 3.91
CA GLY A 90 8.54 20.44 3.85
C GLY A 90 8.99 20.17 2.43
N ARG A 91 10.16 19.54 2.28
CA ARG A 91 10.78 19.26 0.98
C ARG A 91 11.44 17.88 0.99
N THR A 92 11.49 17.22 -0.16
CA THR A 92 12.37 16.06 -0.40
C THR A 92 13.43 16.38 -1.45
N GLU A 93 14.68 15.96 -1.23
CA GLU A 93 15.76 16.10 -2.22
C GLU A 93 15.79 14.99 -3.27
N VAL A 94 15.02 13.92 -3.05
CA VAL A 94 14.96 12.73 -3.89
C VAL A 94 13.52 12.39 -4.24
N ASP A 95 13.32 11.66 -5.33
CA ASP A 95 12.02 11.06 -5.62
C ASP A 95 11.68 10.02 -4.56
N LEU A 96 10.48 10.10 -4.00
CA LEU A 96 9.95 9.16 -3.03
C LEU A 96 9.08 8.13 -3.77
N ASP A 97 9.60 6.91 -3.90
CA ASP A 97 8.96 5.84 -4.69
C ASP A 97 7.86 5.15 -3.88
N GLY A 98 6.61 5.50 -4.16
CA GLY A 98 5.41 4.88 -3.60
C GLY A 98 4.71 3.93 -4.57
N GLU A 99 5.37 3.53 -5.68
CA GLU A 99 4.74 2.71 -6.70
C GLU A 99 4.38 1.34 -6.17
N ARG A 100 3.23 0.82 -6.61
CA ARG A 100 2.75 -0.53 -6.23
C ARG A 100 3.80 -1.61 -6.51
N GLY A 101 4.51 -1.51 -7.63
CA GLY A 101 5.57 -2.44 -8.03
C GLY A 101 6.85 -2.34 -7.19
N THR A 102 6.99 -1.30 -6.38
CA THR A 102 8.07 -1.15 -5.40
C THR A 102 7.57 -1.50 -4.01
N VAL A 103 6.66 -0.71 -3.44
CA VAL A 103 6.27 -0.79 -2.01
C VAL A 103 5.68 -2.15 -1.60
N ARG A 104 5.22 -2.96 -2.56
CA ARG A 104 4.65 -4.29 -2.33
C ARG A 104 5.55 -5.46 -2.69
N LEU A 105 6.78 -5.20 -3.15
CA LEU A 105 7.69 -6.22 -3.66
C LEU A 105 9.12 -6.06 -3.15
N LYS A 106 9.56 -4.85 -2.81
CA LYS A 106 10.94 -4.55 -2.39
C LYS A 106 10.97 -3.31 -1.50
N GLU A 107 12.14 -2.99 -0.97
CA GLU A 107 12.36 -1.78 -0.17
C GLU A 107 12.03 -0.50 -0.95
N SER A 108 11.33 0.42 -0.29
CA SER A 108 10.95 1.74 -0.80
C SER A 108 11.43 2.84 0.16
N ASN A 109 12.07 3.87 -0.38
CA ASN A 109 12.51 5.02 0.40
C ASN A 109 11.35 5.85 0.96
N MET A 110 10.24 5.98 0.21
CA MET A 110 8.99 6.57 0.70
C MET A 110 8.50 5.80 1.94
N ALA A 111 8.40 4.48 1.84
CA ALA A 111 7.85 3.66 2.90
C ALA A 111 8.80 3.51 4.10
N ASN A 112 10.12 3.60 3.88
CA ASN A 112 11.11 3.74 4.94
C ASN A 112 10.86 5.03 5.74
N ALA A 113 10.72 6.18 5.08
CA ALA A 113 10.42 7.45 5.74
C ALA A 113 9.11 7.41 6.52
N ILE A 114 8.07 6.75 5.98
CA ILE A 114 6.81 6.55 6.70
C ILE A 114 7.05 5.67 7.93
N ALA A 115 7.71 4.51 7.81
CA ALA A 115 7.98 3.65 8.96
C ALA A 115 8.85 4.35 10.03
N ASP A 116 9.80 5.19 9.60
CA ASP A 116 10.62 6.03 10.49
C ASP A 116 9.77 7.05 11.23
N SER A 117 8.83 7.72 10.54
CA SER A 117 7.92 8.67 11.19
C SER A 117 7.08 8.00 12.29
N LEU A 118 6.62 6.77 12.05
CA LEU A 118 5.86 6.00 13.04
C LEU A 118 6.71 5.66 14.25
N ARG A 119 7.94 5.16 14.01
CA ARG A 119 8.86 4.78 15.07
C ARG A 119 9.31 5.98 15.90
N GLU A 120 9.58 7.11 15.25
CA GLU A 120 9.96 8.36 15.92
C GLU A 120 8.81 8.90 16.78
N MET A 121 7.58 8.87 16.26
CA MET A 121 6.38 9.32 16.98
C MET A 121 6.14 8.50 18.26
N THR A 122 6.27 7.18 18.21
CA THR A 122 5.92 6.29 19.31
C THR A 122 7.09 5.93 20.22
N GLY A 123 8.33 6.10 19.75
CA GLY A 123 9.54 5.71 20.47
C GLY A 123 9.70 4.19 20.62
N THR A 124 9.07 3.39 19.77
CA THR A 124 9.17 1.92 19.83
C THR A 124 10.48 1.38 19.31
N ASP A 125 10.77 0.12 19.65
CA ASP A 125 11.94 -0.59 19.14
C ASP A 125 11.90 -0.67 17.61
N PHE A 126 10.74 -1.03 17.06
CA PHE A 126 10.53 -1.22 15.63
C PHE A 126 9.22 -0.58 15.15
N ALA A 127 9.13 -0.32 13.85
CA ALA A 127 7.87 0.00 13.18
C ALA A 127 7.73 -0.71 11.83
N ILE A 128 6.48 -0.93 11.42
CA ILE A 128 6.14 -1.52 10.13
C ILE A 128 5.05 -0.70 9.42
N GLN A 129 5.11 -0.71 8.09
CA GLN A 129 4.09 -0.16 7.21
C GLN A 129 3.79 -1.16 6.10
N ASN A 130 2.53 -1.57 5.92
CA ASN A 130 2.16 -2.42 4.79
C ASN A 130 2.16 -1.62 3.48
N GLY A 131 2.76 -2.16 2.43
CA GLY A 131 2.83 -1.53 1.10
C GLY A 131 1.45 -1.25 0.48
N GLY A 132 0.42 -1.95 0.93
CA GLY A 132 -0.98 -1.67 0.58
C GLY A 132 -1.45 -0.27 1.03
N GLY A 133 -0.90 0.23 2.14
CA GLY A 133 -1.23 1.54 2.70
C GLY A 133 -0.54 2.72 2.02
N VAL A 134 0.51 2.50 1.23
CA VAL A 134 1.23 3.53 0.46
C VAL A 134 0.66 3.56 -0.96
N ARG A 135 0.17 4.73 -1.40
CA ARG A 135 -0.71 4.81 -2.59
C ARG A 135 -0.17 5.68 -3.73
N ALA A 136 0.86 6.47 -3.49
CA ALA A 136 1.41 7.36 -4.50
C ALA A 136 2.90 7.65 -4.25
N SER A 137 3.60 8.00 -5.32
CA SER A 137 4.96 8.55 -5.30
C SER A 137 4.92 10.07 -5.16
N VAL A 138 6.00 10.66 -4.65
CA VAL A 138 6.17 12.12 -4.57
C VAL A 138 7.50 12.50 -5.22
N PRO A 139 7.50 13.39 -6.24
CA PRO A 139 8.75 13.80 -6.88
C PRO A 139 9.62 14.63 -5.94
N ALA A 140 10.92 14.70 -6.23
CA ALA A 140 11.84 15.63 -5.59
C ALA A 140 11.30 17.07 -5.66
N GLY A 141 11.31 17.78 -4.54
CA GLY A 141 10.69 19.10 -4.45
C GLY A 141 9.86 19.28 -3.19
N ASP A 142 8.95 20.25 -3.24
CA ASP A 142 8.11 20.62 -2.11
C ASP A 142 7.07 19.51 -1.85
N ILE A 143 6.86 19.21 -0.57
CA ILE A 143 5.85 18.25 -0.10
C ILE A 143 4.69 19.06 0.45
N THR A 144 3.51 18.86 -0.10
CA THR A 144 2.27 19.50 0.35
C THR A 144 1.42 18.58 1.21
N ILE A 145 0.43 19.13 1.92
CA ILE A 145 -0.60 18.34 2.60
C ILE A 145 -1.33 17.43 1.60
N LYS A 146 -1.60 17.91 0.38
CA LYS A 146 -2.21 17.12 -0.70
C LYS A 146 -1.40 15.87 -1.02
N ASP A 147 -0.08 16.00 -1.08
CA ASP A 147 0.81 14.86 -1.36
C ASP A 147 0.68 13.82 -0.25
N VAL A 148 0.73 14.25 1.02
CA VAL A 148 0.55 13.34 2.17
C VAL A 148 -0.80 12.60 2.11
N TYR A 149 -1.90 13.31 1.83
CA TYR A 149 -3.22 12.70 1.67
C TYR A 149 -3.29 11.74 0.48
N THR A 150 -2.55 12.02 -0.59
CA THR A 150 -2.50 11.16 -1.78
C THR A 150 -1.70 9.89 -1.50
N VAL A 151 -0.59 10.00 -0.74
CA VAL A 151 0.26 8.86 -0.35
C VAL A 151 -0.44 7.99 0.69
N LEU A 152 -1.11 8.60 1.68
CA LEU A 152 -1.72 7.96 2.86
C LEU A 152 -3.22 8.32 2.98
N PRO A 153 -4.08 7.87 2.06
CA PRO A 153 -5.47 8.32 1.98
C PRO A 153 -6.42 7.67 3.00
N PHE A 154 -5.93 6.70 3.78
CA PHE A 154 -6.74 5.99 4.75
C PHE A 154 -6.71 6.68 6.12
N ASP A 155 -7.84 6.68 6.81
CA ASP A 155 -8.02 7.15 8.19
C ASP A 155 -7.45 6.17 9.23
N ASN A 156 -6.34 5.51 8.91
CA ASN A 156 -5.71 4.58 9.83
C ASN A 156 -5.06 5.34 10.99
N LEU A 157 -5.19 4.79 12.20
CA LEU A 157 -4.52 5.28 13.41
C LEU A 157 -3.16 4.58 13.61
N VAL A 158 -2.24 5.25 14.30
CA VAL A 158 -0.97 4.64 14.71
C VAL A 158 -1.18 3.83 15.99
N VAL A 159 -0.71 2.58 16.00
CA VAL A 159 -0.86 1.64 17.13
C VAL A 159 0.49 1.03 17.46
N ALA A 160 0.87 1.03 18.74
CA ALA A 160 2.01 0.26 19.23
C ALA A 160 1.52 -0.97 20.01
N VAL A 161 2.22 -2.08 19.84
CA VAL A 161 1.96 -3.35 20.53
C VAL A 161 3.23 -3.87 21.21
N LYS A 162 3.06 -4.74 22.21
CA LYS A 162 4.13 -5.63 22.66
C LYS A 162 4.09 -6.92 21.85
N ALA A 163 5.24 -7.32 21.34
CA ALA A 163 5.40 -8.55 20.59
C ALA A 163 6.69 -9.27 21.00
N THR A 164 6.66 -10.59 21.12
CA THR A 164 7.89 -11.38 21.21
C THR A 164 8.65 -11.34 19.88
N GLY A 165 9.95 -11.60 19.88
CA GLY A 165 10.71 -11.72 18.64
C GLY A 165 10.12 -12.79 17.71
N LYS A 166 9.58 -13.88 18.26
CA LYS A 166 8.84 -14.89 17.49
C LYS A 166 7.58 -14.33 16.82
N GLN A 167 6.81 -13.50 17.51
CA GLN A 167 5.64 -12.85 16.92
C GLN A 167 6.03 -11.87 15.81
N ILE A 168 7.12 -11.11 15.97
CA ILE A 168 7.65 -10.24 14.91
C ILE A 168 8.10 -11.06 13.70
N TRP A 169 8.78 -12.18 13.92
CA TRP A 169 9.15 -13.13 12.88
C TRP A 169 7.92 -13.60 12.08
N ASP A 170 6.87 -14.01 12.78
CA ASP A 170 5.64 -14.51 12.16
C ASP A 170 4.89 -13.43 11.38
N VAL A 171 4.91 -12.18 11.87
CA VAL A 171 4.38 -11.01 11.16
C VAL A 171 5.17 -10.79 9.85
N LEU A 172 6.50 -10.81 9.90
CA LEU A 172 7.33 -10.62 8.71
C LEU A 172 7.14 -11.76 7.69
N GLU A 173 7.10 -13.02 8.15
CA GLU A 173 6.78 -14.18 7.30
C GLU A 173 5.42 -14.04 6.61
N HIS A 174 4.39 -13.61 7.36
CA HIS A 174 3.10 -13.36 6.76
C HIS A 174 3.18 -12.27 5.68
N GLY A 175 3.87 -11.15 5.96
CA GLY A 175 4.02 -10.06 5.01
C GLY A 175 4.62 -10.48 3.66
N ILE A 176 5.56 -11.42 3.66
CA ILE A 176 6.21 -11.91 2.43
C ILE A 176 5.54 -13.15 1.82
N SER A 177 4.54 -13.74 2.47
CA SER A 177 3.93 -15.02 2.05
C SER A 177 3.27 -14.98 0.67
N ALA A 178 2.76 -13.82 0.24
CA ALA A 178 2.13 -13.64 -1.06
C ALA A 178 3.08 -13.16 -2.18
N TYR A 179 4.36 -12.90 -1.88
CA TYR A 179 5.34 -12.55 -2.91
C TYR A 179 5.43 -13.66 -3.98
N PRO A 180 5.49 -13.35 -5.29
CA PRO A 180 5.64 -12.01 -5.91
C PRO A 180 4.32 -11.35 -6.37
N ALA A 181 3.15 -11.71 -5.82
CA ALA A 181 1.86 -11.22 -6.32
C ALA A 181 1.56 -9.72 -6.09
N ALA A 182 2.54 -8.92 -5.65
CA ALA A 182 2.39 -7.50 -5.28
C ALA A 182 1.18 -7.25 -4.37
N ALA A 183 1.05 -8.11 -3.35
CA ALA A 183 -0.02 -8.05 -2.35
C ALA A 183 0.22 -6.90 -1.37
N GLY A 184 -0.86 -6.29 -0.87
CA GLY A 184 -0.78 -5.15 0.06
C GLY A 184 -0.06 -5.46 1.38
N GLN A 185 -0.06 -6.73 1.78
CA GLN A 185 0.49 -7.21 3.04
C GLN A 185 2.02 -7.12 3.17
N PHE A 186 2.77 -6.89 2.08
CA PHE A 186 4.23 -6.77 2.14
C PHE A 186 4.67 -5.64 3.07
N LEU A 187 5.59 -5.92 3.99
CA LEU A 187 5.95 -5.00 5.07
C LEU A 187 7.25 -4.25 4.80
N GLN A 188 7.14 -2.94 4.90
CA GLN A 188 8.23 -1.97 4.98
C GLN A 188 8.53 -1.75 6.46
N VAL A 189 9.79 -1.49 6.82
CA VAL A 189 10.27 -1.64 8.20
C VAL A 189 11.13 -0.45 8.64
N SER A 190 11.15 -0.20 9.95
CA SER A 190 12.08 0.73 10.62
C SER A 190 12.60 0.12 11.92
N GLY A 191 13.89 0.34 12.20
CA GLY A 191 14.59 -0.18 13.38
C GLY A 191 15.02 -1.64 13.29
N LEU A 192 14.66 -2.34 12.21
CA LEU A 192 15.11 -3.70 11.89
C LEU A 192 15.38 -3.86 10.39
N GLU A 193 16.15 -4.88 10.06
CA GLU A 193 16.40 -5.35 8.71
C GLU A 193 15.99 -6.81 8.61
N TYR A 194 15.49 -7.24 7.45
CA TYR A 194 15.18 -8.66 7.21
C TYR A 194 15.60 -9.15 5.84
N THR A 195 15.96 -10.43 5.78
CA THR A 195 16.35 -11.12 4.55
C THR A 195 15.43 -12.32 4.33
N PHE A 196 14.93 -12.50 3.12
CA PHE A 196 14.12 -13.67 2.76
C PHE A 196 14.52 -14.27 1.43
N ASP A 197 14.31 -15.58 1.29
CA ASP A 197 14.53 -16.33 0.05
C ASP A 197 13.20 -16.58 -0.66
N ALA A 198 13.00 -15.89 -1.78
CA ALA A 198 11.75 -15.96 -2.53
C ALA A 198 11.53 -17.30 -3.25
N SER A 199 12.56 -18.15 -3.35
CA SER A 199 12.44 -19.50 -3.90
C SER A 199 11.79 -20.49 -2.93
N LYS A 200 11.73 -20.16 -1.63
CA LYS A 200 11.17 -21.02 -0.60
C LYS A 200 9.64 -20.96 -0.54
N PRO A 201 8.98 -22.02 -0.01
CA PRO A 201 7.55 -22.03 0.21
C PRO A 201 7.11 -20.86 1.12
N PRO A 202 5.92 -20.28 0.93
CA PRO A 202 5.36 -19.30 1.87
C PRO A 202 5.40 -19.81 3.32
N TYR A 203 5.72 -18.92 4.27
CA TYR A 203 5.93 -19.23 5.71
C TYR A 203 7.23 -19.99 6.04
N GLU A 204 8.10 -20.21 5.06
CA GLU A 204 9.46 -20.75 5.24
C GLU A 204 10.51 -19.89 4.50
N ARG A 205 10.19 -18.63 4.19
CA ARG A 205 11.01 -17.75 3.35
C ARG A 205 11.99 -16.91 4.14
N LEU A 206 11.61 -16.47 5.32
CA LEU A 206 12.39 -15.57 6.15
C LEU A 206 13.67 -16.27 6.63
N ILE A 207 14.82 -15.66 6.36
CA ILE A 207 16.15 -16.21 6.66
C ILE A 207 16.72 -15.57 7.91
N SER A 208 16.61 -14.25 8.02
CA SER A 208 17.13 -13.51 9.16
C SER A 208 16.36 -12.24 9.40
N VAL A 209 16.30 -11.85 10.67
CA VAL A 209 15.87 -10.53 11.12
C VAL A 209 16.97 -10.00 12.04
N THR A 210 17.45 -8.80 11.76
CA THR A 210 18.47 -8.12 12.56
C THR A 210 17.98 -6.74 12.97
N SER A 211 18.61 -6.16 13.99
CA SER A 211 18.49 -4.74 14.32
C SER A 211 19.89 -4.23 14.61
N ASN A 212 20.38 -3.27 13.82
CA ASN A 212 21.75 -2.76 13.94
C ASN A 212 22.80 -3.89 13.88
N GLY A 213 22.57 -4.89 13.03
CA GLY A 213 23.44 -6.06 12.87
C GLY A 213 23.35 -7.11 13.98
N VAL A 214 22.52 -6.91 15.01
CA VAL A 214 22.27 -7.91 16.06
C VAL A 214 21.07 -8.77 15.67
N PRO A 215 21.18 -10.11 15.66
CA PRO A 215 20.04 -11.00 15.40
C PRO A 215 18.88 -10.78 16.37
N LEU A 216 17.65 -10.83 15.86
CA LEU A 216 16.44 -10.76 16.67
C LEU A 216 16.39 -11.95 17.65
N ASP A 217 16.37 -11.65 18.95
CA ASP A 217 16.09 -12.65 19.98
C ASP A 217 14.60 -13.00 19.97
N LEU A 218 14.26 -14.26 19.66
CA LEU A 218 12.88 -14.72 19.50
C LEU A 218 12.09 -14.77 20.81
N GLU A 219 12.77 -14.91 21.94
CA GLU A 219 12.14 -15.03 23.28
C GLU A 219 11.99 -13.66 23.96
N LYS A 220 12.77 -12.67 23.53
CA LYS A 220 12.66 -11.30 24.04
C LYS A 220 11.37 -10.63 23.57
N THR A 221 10.77 -9.82 24.44
CA THR A 221 9.65 -8.93 24.10
C THR A 221 10.17 -7.57 23.65
N TYR A 222 9.59 -7.04 22.58
CA TYR A 222 9.86 -5.74 21.98
C TYR A 222 8.55 -4.95 21.85
N THR A 223 8.70 -3.68 21.53
CA THR A 223 7.62 -2.80 21.11
C THR A 223 7.63 -2.62 19.60
N LEU A 224 6.47 -2.80 18.98
CA LEU A 224 6.30 -2.70 17.53
C LEU A 224 5.18 -1.73 17.21
N THR A 225 5.46 -0.72 16.40
CA THR A 225 4.44 0.19 15.85
C THR A 225 3.96 -0.28 14.49
N ALA A 226 2.66 -0.22 14.28
CA ALA A 226 1.97 -0.50 13.03
C ALA A 226 0.76 0.45 12.92
N ASN A 227 -0.11 0.19 11.95
CA ASN A 227 -1.41 0.87 11.83
C ASN A 227 -2.56 0.01 12.38
N ASP A 228 -3.68 0.65 12.73
CA ASP A 228 -4.86 -0.01 13.28
C ASP A 228 -5.53 -1.01 12.33
N PHE A 229 -5.42 -0.81 11.01
CA PHE A 229 -5.84 -1.81 10.02
C PHE A 229 -5.08 -3.13 10.20
N LEU A 230 -3.75 -3.11 10.29
CA LEU A 230 -2.94 -4.31 10.55
C LEU A 230 -3.22 -4.88 11.94
N THR A 231 -3.23 -4.04 12.97
CA THR A 231 -3.47 -4.52 14.35
C THR A 231 -4.90 -4.96 14.62
N GLY A 232 -5.83 -4.66 13.70
CA GLY A 232 -7.19 -5.17 13.66
C GLY A 232 -7.35 -6.45 12.83
N GLY A 233 -6.26 -7.03 12.30
CA GLY A 233 -6.29 -8.25 11.49
C GLY A 233 -6.48 -8.01 9.99
N GLY A 234 -6.42 -6.76 9.53
CA GLY A 234 -6.39 -6.40 8.11
C GLY A 234 -5.24 -7.09 7.38
N ASP A 235 -5.35 -7.24 6.06
CA ASP A 235 -4.39 -8.01 5.24
C ASP A 235 -4.14 -9.46 5.74
N LYS A 236 -5.03 -10.00 6.59
CA LYS A 236 -4.94 -11.32 7.25
C LYS A 236 -3.85 -11.43 8.31
N PHE A 237 -3.42 -10.31 8.87
CA PHE A 237 -2.51 -10.24 10.00
C PHE A 237 -3.18 -10.61 11.35
N THR A 238 -3.84 -11.78 11.40
CA THR A 238 -4.66 -12.19 12.56
C THR A 238 -3.84 -12.38 13.84
N MET A 239 -2.53 -12.61 13.74
CA MET A 239 -1.62 -12.73 14.89
C MET A 239 -1.54 -11.45 15.73
N PHE A 240 -1.84 -10.27 15.16
CA PHE A 240 -1.87 -9.03 15.95
C PHE A 240 -3.04 -8.97 16.94
N LEU A 241 -4.11 -9.73 16.72
CA LEU A 241 -5.29 -9.72 17.59
C LEU A 241 -4.97 -10.24 19.00
N GLU A 242 -3.89 -11.00 19.15
CA GLU A 242 -3.41 -11.56 20.41
C GLU A 242 -2.35 -10.70 21.09
N MET A 243 -1.86 -9.63 20.42
CA MET A 243 -0.81 -8.76 20.95
C MET A 243 -1.39 -7.65 21.83
N GLU A 244 -0.73 -7.38 22.95
CA GLU A 244 -1.12 -6.29 23.86
C GLU A 244 -0.86 -4.93 23.19
N LYS A 245 -1.93 -4.15 22.97
CA LYS A 245 -1.81 -2.76 22.51
C LYS A 245 -1.32 -1.87 23.65
N THR A 246 -0.16 -1.26 23.50
CA THR A 246 0.42 -0.33 24.47
C THR A 246 0.09 1.12 24.16
N ILE A 247 -0.04 1.46 22.88
CA ILE A 247 -0.43 2.80 22.41
C ILE A 247 -1.50 2.62 21.34
N VAL A 248 -2.59 3.38 21.47
CA VAL A 248 -3.53 3.63 20.36
C VAL A 248 -3.63 5.14 20.27
N THR A 249 -3.05 5.71 19.22
CA THR A 249 -3.05 7.16 19.02
C THR A 249 -4.45 7.64 18.63
N LYS A 250 -4.68 8.95 18.81
CA LYS A 250 -5.85 9.63 18.25
C LYS A 250 -5.54 10.34 16.92
N SER A 251 -4.28 10.29 16.50
CA SER A 251 -3.77 10.91 15.29
C SER A 251 -3.82 9.91 14.14
N PHE A 252 -4.11 10.40 12.94
CA PHE A 252 -4.01 9.56 11.77
C PHE A 252 -2.56 9.31 11.41
N LEU A 253 -2.30 8.17 10.80
CA LEU A 253 -0.98 7.79 10.30
C LEU A 253 -0.41 8.83 9.32
N ARG A 254 -1.28 9.44 8.51
CA ARG A 254 -0.90 10.55 7.61
C ARG A 254 -0.44 11.79 8.37
N ASP A 255 -1.04 12.08 9.52
CA ASP A 255 -0.67 13.24 10.34
C ASP A 255 0.70 13.00 10.98
N ALA A 256 0.98 11.76 11.43
CA ALA A 256 2.30 11.39 11.92
C ALA A 256 3.41 11.58 10.87
N PHE A 257 3.12 11.23 9.61
CA PHE A 257 4.06 11.47 8.51
C PHE A 257 4.19 12.95 8.16
N ALA A 258 3.09 13.71 8.15
CA ALA A 258 3.13 15.16 7.93
C ALA A 258 3.98 15.87 9.00
N GLU A 259 3.74 15.58 10.28
CA GLU A 259 4.50 16.14 11.40
C GLU A 259 5.99 15.77 11.34
N TYR A 260 6.32 14.56 10.87
CA TYR A 260 7.71 14.16 10.63
C TYR A 260 8.35 15.03 9.54
N VAL A 261 7.68 15.22 8.40
CA VAL A 261 8.18 16.08 7.33
C VAL A 261 8.33 17.52 7.80
N GLU A 262 7.36 18.07 8.54
CA GLU A 262 7.42 19.43 9.11
C GLU A 262 8.59 19.61 10.08
N ARG A 263 8.83 18.61 10.93
CA ARG A 263 9.89 18.64 11.94
C ARG A 263 11.28 18.58 11.32
N HIS A 264 11.47 17.74 10.30
CA HIS A 264 12.76 17.58 9.63
C HIS A 264 12.98 18.66 8.56
N GLY A 265 11.91 19.25 8.03
CA GLY A 265 11.92 20.33 7.04
C GLY A 265 12.34 19.87 5.64
N THR A 266 13.51 19.25 5.52
CA THR A 266 13.99 18.61 4.28
C THR A 266 14.41 17.17 4.57
N ILE A 267 13.84 16.23 3.81
CA ILE A 267 14.16 14.80 3.90
C ILE A 267 14.86 14.31 2.63
N ALA A 268 15.68 13.27 2.75
CA ALA A 268 16.35 12.64 1.62
C ALA A 268 16.50 11.12 1.86
N PRO A 269 15.39 10.40 2.10
CA PRO A 269 15.46 8.98 2.44
C PRO A 269 16.00 8.17 1.26
N VAL A 270 16.88 7.23 1.57
CA VAL A 270 17.44 6.27 0.61
C VAL A 270 17.05 4.85 1.01
N ASN A 271 17.19 3.90 0.09
CA ASN A 271 17.13 2.49 0.45
C ASN A 271 18.42 2.12 1.19
N GLU A 272 18.29 1.60 2.41
CA GLU A 272 19.40 1.31 3.32
C GLU A 272 19.75 -0.19 3.35
N GLY A 273 19.03 -1.00 2.58
CA GLY A 273 19.14 -2.45 2.63
C GLY A 273 18.34 -3.06 3.78
N ARG A 274 17.27 -2.39 4.22
CA ARG A 274 16.38 -2.91 5.27
C ARG A 274 15.67 -4.20 4.84
N ILE A 275 15.53 -4.42 3.53
CA ILE A 275 14.90 -5.62 2.98
C ILE A 275 15.79 -6.22 1.89
N VAL A 276 16.29 -7.44 2.14
CA VAL A 276 17.13 -8.18 1.19
C VAL A 276 16.38 -9.40 0.66
N ILE A 277 16.32 -9.52 -0.67
CA ILE A 277 15.63 -10.62 -1.35
C ILE A 277 16.65 -11.54 -1.99
N ILE A 278 16.70 -12.79 -1.53
CA ILE A 278 17.47 -13.86 -2.15
C ILE A 278 16.58 -14.54 -3.20
N ASN A 279 17.16 -14.87 -4.35
CA ASN A 279 16.47 -15.53 -5.48
C ASN A 279 15.14 -14.83 -5.87
N PRO A 280 15.14 -13.50 -6.13
CA PRO A 280 13.92 -12.78 -6.44
C PRO A 280 13.22 -13.38 -7.67
N ALA A 281 11.89 -13.42 -7.64
CA ALA A 281 11.12 -13.76 -8.83
C ALA A 281 11.43 -12.76 -9.97
N ASN A 282 11.68 -13.30 -11.16
CA ASN A 282 11.89 -12.52 -12.40
C ASN A 282 10.62 -11.82 -12.86
#